data_AF-A0A2E2Y2N1-F1
#
_entry.id   AF-A0A2E2Y2N1-F1
#
_cell.length_a   1.000
_cell.length_b   1.000
_cell.length_c   1.000
_cell.angle_alpha   90.00
_cell.angle_beta   90.00
_cell.angle_gamma   90.00
#
_symmetry.space_group_name_H-M   'P 1'
#
loop_
_entity.id
_entity.type
_entity.pdbx_description
1 polymer ?
#
loop_
_entity_poly.entity_id
_entity_poly.type
_entity_poly.pdbx_seq_one_letter_code
_entity_poly.pdbx_strand_id
1 'polypeptide(L)'
;MGNFIGDKIGTPDERIQFRELFQEDIDFHQSLSLEEGIDTFSRRSLGPTGTPDNWLVSWQWYQKSENAVDPLGQRALGKAHLLFFTLKPKTLISFAIAIEDEGFLDEFGREAYRRAAEGWNELGNREIQTPVGISVRMNDIEIHRRAVRDYRNDIVAMAPAIYEEIQLEREKQLTKNEQEAMALPAAMRSMDQRRQADDAAFKLEITNEEIIERFSDDLKPRAMELAAEASRKLELAYAAEYCRGTVNYDYFKMRCEVEQLKLATDARQAVRQADEFFVNAELEKARTGYERAWVMWGEIFERFPQLMDDPEAEILRQSVGNYESLLAQVEETIPADFKLRKLIKMYDLDRLPEGFDPTGGAAPQ
;
A
#
# COMPACT_ATOMS: atom_id res chain seq x y z
N MET A 1 11.72 9.18 22.47
CA MET A 1 12.50 10.16 21.70
C MET A 1 12.23 10.09 20.19
N GLY A 2 12.32 8.93 19.54
CA GLY A 2 12.03 8.79 18.09
C GLY A 2 10.76 9.50 17.60
N ASN A 3 9.59 9.22 18.19
CA ASN A 3 8.34 9.89 17.80
C ASN A 3 8.39 11.42 17.95
N PHE A 4 9.09 11.94 18.95
CA PHE A 4 9.24 13.38 19.13
C PHE A 4 10.11 13.97 18.00
N ILE A 5 11.29 13.40 17.76
CA ILE A 5 12.20 13.89 16.73
C ILE A 5 11.61 13.72 15.33
N GLY A 6 10.96 12.59 15.04
CA GLY A 6 10.31 12.35 13.74
C GLY A 6 9.02 13.16 13.62
N ASP A 7 7.96 12.70 14.28
CA ASP A 7 6.59 13.17 14.03
C ASP A 7 6.38 14.61 14.49
N LYS A 8 6.91 15.03 15.64
CA LYS A 8 6.66 16.39 16.16
C LYS A 8 7.43 17.48 15.44
N ILE A 9 8.54 17.15 14.78
CA ILE A 9 9.32 18.09 13.96
C ILE A 9 8.86 18.03 12.50
N GLY A 10 8.64 16.84 11.96
CA GLY A 10 8.45 16.66 10.52
C GLY A 10 7.01 16.69 10.02
N THR A 11 6.00 16.66 10.90
CA THR A 11 4.57 16.64 10.51
C THR A 11 3.84 17.98 10.58
N PRO A 12 4.15 18.92 11.52
CA PRO A 12 3.41 20.19 11.61
C PRO A 12 3.43 21.04 10.34
N ASP A 13 2.56 22.05 10.28
CA ASP A 13 2.54 23.01 9.18
C ASP A 13 3.84 23.81 9.11
N GLU A 14 4.45 24.11 10.26
CA GLU A 14 5.76 24.77 10.41
C GLU A 14 6.95 23.80 10.28
N ARG A 15 6.75 22.59 9.73
CA ARG A 15 7.80 21.57 9.61
C ARG A 15 9.05 22.05 8.90
N ILE A 16 8.93 22.98 7.94
CA ILE A 16 10.08 23.54 7.22
C ILE A 16 10.98 24.29 8.20
N GLN A 17 10.41 25.19 9.02
CA GLN A 17 11.15 25.95 10.02
C GLN A 17 11.71 25.06 11.11
N PHE A 18 10.94 24.06 11.57
CA PHE A 18 11.43 23.13 12.59
C PHE A 18 12.57 22.23 12.10
N ARG A 19 12.54 21.81 10.83
CA ARG A 19 13.61 21.00 10.23
C ARG A 19 14.87 21.83 10.01
N GLU A 20 14.75 23.09 9.61
CA GLU A 20 15.88 24.02 9.52
C GLU A 20 16.53 24.23 10.90
N LEU A 21 15.73 24.57 11.92
CA LEU A 21 16.22 24.70 13.31
C LEU A 21 16.88 23.42 13.82
N PHE A 22 16.29 22.26 13.51
CA PHE A 22 16.87 20.97 13.89
C PHE A 22 18.25 20.78 13.27
N GLN A 23 18.41 21.05 11.97
CA GLN A 23 19.67 20.88 11.24
C GLN A 23 20.80 21.79 11.76
N GLU A 24 20.45 22.97 12.27
CA GLU A 24 21.39 23.95 12.80
C GLU A 24 21.79 23.70 14.27
N ASP A 25 21.06 22.85 15.00
CA ASP A 25 21.31 22.58 16.42
C ASP A 25 22.45 21.59 16.65
N ILE A 26 23.67 22.07 16.43
CA ILE A 26 24.90 21.29 16.56
C ILE A 26 25.07 20.75 18.00
N ASP A 27 24.74 21.54 19.02
CA ASP A 27 24.90 21.15 20.42
C ASP A 27 23.96 19.99 20.76
N PHE A 28 22.70 20.04 20.30
CA PHE A 28 21.77 18.94 20.43
C PHE A 28 22.27 17.69 19.69
N HIS A 29 22.78 17.81 18.47
CA HIS A 29 23.34 16.67 17.73
C HIS A 29 24.56 16.04 18.39
N GLN A 30 25.43 16.86 19.01
CA GLN A 30 26.58 16.36 19.77
C GLN A 30 26.13 15.61 21.02
N SER A 31 25.17 16.15 21.79
CA SER A 31 24.62 15.45 22.96
C SER A 31 23.99 14.10 22.58
N LEU A 32 23.19 14.04 21.51
CA LEU A 32 22.62 12.79 21.01
C LEU A 32 23.69 11.75 20.62
N SER A 33 24.79 12.21 20.00
CA SER A 33 25.88 11.32 19.62
C SER A 33 26.69 10.82 20.82
N LEU A 34 27.00 11.69 21.77
CA LEU A 34 27.88 11.37 22.91
C LEU A 34 27.15 10.62 24.02
N GLU A 35 25.92 11.03 24.34
CA GLU A 35 25.17 10.53 25.48
C GLU A 35 24.26 9.36 25.10
N GLU A 36 23.66 9.41 23.91
CA GLU A 36 22.66 8.44 23.48
C GLU A 36 23.18 7.44 22.43
N GLY A 37 24.41 7.63 21.94
CA GLY A 37 24.99 6.77 20.92
C GLY A 37 24.23 6.79 19.58
N ILE A 38 23.54 7.90 19.30
CA ILE A 38 22.85 8.13 18.02
C ILE A 38 23.80 8.85 17.07
N ASP A 39 24.17 8.19 15.97
CA ASP A 39 25.18 8.70 15.06
C ASP A 39 24.60 9.81 14.17
N THR A 40 24.67 11.06 14.63
CA THR A 40 24.09 12.23 13.97
C THR A 40 24.96 12.76 12.82
N PHE A 41 26.27 12.48 12.82
CA PHE A 41 27.23 13.06 11.86
C PHE A 41 27.64 12.12 10.73
N SER A 42 27.19 10.85 10.72
CA SER A 42 27.42 9.95 9.60
C SER A 42 26.29 9.98 8.56
N ARG A 43 26.58 9.41 7.39
CA ARG A 43 25.62 9.23 6.28
C ARG A 43 24.31 8.55 6.67
N ARG A 44 24.23 7.90 7.85
CA ARG A 44 22.98 7.31 8.36
C ARG A 44 21.96 8.36 8.78
N SER A 45 22.41 9.54 9.23
CA SER A 45 21.58 10.66 9.67
C SER A 45 21.57 11.84 8.73
N LEU A 46 22.53 11.96 7.82
CA LEU A 46 22.60 13.14 6.94
C LEU A 46 21.55 13.08 5.82
N GLY A 47 20.78 14.15 5.70
CA GLY A 47 19.86 14.37 4.58
C GLY A 47 20.57 14.86 3.31
N PRO A 48 19.82 15.22 2.26
CA PRO A 48 20.37 15.68 0.98
C PRO A 48 21.26 16.93 1.08
N THR A 49 21.04 17.76 2.09
CA THR A 49 21.82 18.97 2.41
C THR A 49 23.16 18.69 3.09
N GLY A 50 23.41 17.42 3.49
CA GLY A 50 24.60 17.06 4.26
C GLY A 50 24.53 17.40 5.74
N THR A 51 23.37 17.85 6.24
CA THR A 51 23.09 18.10 7.66
C THR A 51 22.21 16.99 8.26
N PRO A 52 22.21 16.80 9.59
CA PRO A 52 21.40 15.76 10.24
C PRO A 52 19.91 15.99 10.00
N ASP A 53 19.21 14.95 9.53
CA ASP A 53 17.78 14.96 9.24
C ASP A 53 16.99 14.33 10.41
N ASN A 54 15.92 14.98 10.83
CA ASN A 54 15.13 14.55 12.00
C ASN A 54 14.50 13.15 11.79
N TRP A 55 14.03 12.83 10.59
CA TRP A 55 13.47 11.51 10.30
C TRP A 55 14.57 10.44 10.34
N LEU A 56 15.76 10.74 9.81
CA LEU A 56 16.87 9.79 9.84
C LEU A 56 17.42 9.56 11.24
N VAL A 57 17.48 10.61 12.08
CA VAL A 57 17.82 10.50 13.49
C VAL A 57 16.75 9.70 14.25
N SER A 58 15.47 9.94 13.96
CA SER A 58 14.36 9.15 14.52
C SER A 58 14.43 7.66 14.13
N TRP A 59 14.82 7.36 12.90
CA TRP A 59 15.02 5.99 12.43
C TRP A 59 16.07 5.25 13.28
N GLN A 60 17.18 5.91 13.63
CA GLN A 60 18.19 5.34 14.53
C GLN A 60 17.65 5.08 15.93
N TRP A 61 16.80 5.97 16.45
CA TRP A 61 16.13 5.76 17.73
C TRP A 61 15.23 4.52 17.71
N TYR A 62 14.48 4.31 16.63
CA TYR A 62 13.67 3.10 16.50
C TYR A 62 14.53 1.85 16.33
N GLN A 63 15.64 1.93 15.60
CA GLN A 63 16.61 0.82 15.54
C GLN A 63 17.19 0.49 16.92
N LYS A 64 17.58 1.49 17.71
CA LYS A 64 18.02 1.31 19.10
C LYS A 64 16.93 0.65 19.96
N SER A 65 15.67 1.04 19.77
CA SER A 65 14.54 0.45 20.49
C SER A 65 14.28 -1.01 20.09
N GLU A 66 14.37 -1.35 18.81
CA GLU A 66 14.24 -2.73 18.33
C GLU A 66 15.36 -3.60 18.90
N ASN A 67 16.60 -3.10 18.88
CA ASN A 67 17.77 -3.79 19.46
C ASN A 67 17.70 -3.98 20.97
N ALA A 68 16.86 -3.22 21.69
CA ALA A 68 16.60 -3.45 23.11
C ALA A 68 15.53 -4.54 23.34
N VAL A 69 14.56 -4.64 22.43
CA VAL A 69 13.45 -5.60 22.51
C VAL A 69 13.87 -7.01 22.07
N ASP A 70 14.56 -7.12 20.93
CA ASP A 70 14.90 -8.41 20.29
C ASP A 70 15.80 -9.31 21.16
N PRO A 71 16.93 -8.82 21.73
CA PRO A 71 17.86 -9.68 22.46
C PRO A 71 17.45 -9.95 23.91
N LEU A 72 16.62 -9.08 24.50
CA LEU A 72 16.26 -9.14 25.92
C LEU A 72 14.90 -9.80 26.18
N GLY A 73 14.19 -10.22 25.12
CA GLY A 73 12.84 -10.77 25.22
C GLY A 73 11.83 -9.81 25.88
N GLN A 74 12.14 -8.51 25.88
CA GLN A 74 11.30 -7.50 26.50
C GLN A 74 10.11 -7.20 25.60
N ARG A 75 8.90 -7.17 26.16
CA ARG A 75 7.72 -6.75 25.39
C ARG A 75 7.83 -5.27 25.06
N ALA A 76 7.47 -4.90 23.83
CA ALA A 76 7.22 -3.50 23.48
C ALA A 76 6.12 -2.95 24.40
N LEU A 77 6.48 -2.09 25.35
CA LEU A 77 5.55 -1.55 26.33
C LEU A 77 4.42 -0.77 25.62
N GLY A 78 3.19 -1.26 25.74
CA GLY A 78 1.98 -0.56 25.32
C GLY A 78 1.68 -0.50 23.82
N LYS A 79 2.47 -1.18 22.96
CA LYS A 79 2.18 -1.26 21.51
C LYS A 79 2.05 -2.71 21.04
N ALA A 80 1.10 -2.95 20.13
CA ALA A 80 1.01 -4.22 19.42
C ALA A 80 2.32 -4.50 18.65
N HIS A 81 2.72 -5.77 18.57
CA HIS A 81 4.00 -6.20 17.98
C HIS A 81 4.22 -5.63 16.58
N LEU A 82 3.21 -5.75 15.71
CA LEU A 82 3.22 -5.18 14.36
C LEU A 82 3.46 -3.67 14.36
N LEU A 83 2.69 -2.92 15.16
CA LEU A 83 2.78 -1.46 15.21
C LEU A 83 4.13 -0.99 15.74
N PHE A 84 4.74 -1.73 16.65
CA PHE A 84 6.08 -1.43 17.16
C PHE A 84 7.13 -1.51 16.04
N PHE A 85 7.18 -2.61 15.30
CA PHE A 85 8.15 -2.82 14.22
C PHE A 85 7.85 -1.99 12.96
N THR A 86 6.65 -1.44 12.84
CA THR A 86 6.29 -0.54 11.73
C THR A 86 6.96 0.83 11.85
N LEU A 87 7.27 1.30 13.07
CA LEU A 87 7.76 2.67 13.30
C LEU A 87 9.06 2.96 12.56
N LYS A 88 10.04 2.06 12.65
CA LYS A 88 11.34 2.21 12.01
C LYS A 88 11.23 2.39 10.48
N PRO A 89 10.68 1.43 9.71
CA PRO A 89 10.62 1.58 8.26
C PRO A 89 9.64 2.68 7.82
N LYS A 90 8.55 2.94 8.58
CA LYS A 90 7.63 4.03 8.29
C LYS A 90 8.31 5.40 8.36
N THR A 91 9.28 5.56 9.25
CA THR A 91 10.09 6.78 9.37
C THR A 91 10.92 7.04 8.10
N LEU A 92 11.42 6.00 7.43
CA LEU A 92 12.13 6.16 6.15
C LEU A 92 11.19 6.60 5.03
N ILE A 93 9.95 6.12 5.04
CA ILE A 93 8.92 6.59 4.11
C ILE A 93 8.63 8.07 4.39
N SER A 94 8.44 8.47 5.65
CA SER A 94 8.22 9.87 6.01
C SER A 94 9.38 10.77 5.59
N PHE A 95 10.63 10.30 5.73
CA PHE A 95 11.80 11.00 5.21
C PHE A 95 11.73 11.21 3.71
N ALA A 96 11.46 10.16 2.94
CA ALA A 96 11.39 10.23 1.48
C ALA A 96 10.31 11.21 1.00
N ILE A 97 9.13 11.16 1.64
CA ILE A 97 8.03 12.11 1.37
C ILE A 97 8.44 13.54 1.70
N ALA A 98 9.05 13.76 2.87
CA ALA A 98 9.41 15.10 3.30
C ALA A 98 10.41 15.78 2.35
N ILE A 99 11.44 15.05 1.91
CA ILE A 99 12.42 15.63 0.99
C ILE A 99 11.87 15.78 -0.44
N GLU A 100 10.93 14.91 -0.85
CA GLU A 100 10.18 15.08 -2.10
C GLU A 100 9.39 16.40 -2.10
N ASP A 101 8.64 16.66 -1.02
CA ASP A 101 7.89 17.90 -0.82
C ASP A 101 8.81 19.13 -0.82
N GLU A 102 9.98 19.02 -0.18
CA GLU A 102 11.02 20.07 -0.16
C GLU A 102 11.62 20.34 -1.55
N GLY A 103 11.48 19.41 -2.49
CA GLY A 103 11.88 19.58 -3.89
C GLY A 103 13.12 18.80 -4.30
N PHE A 104 13.56 17.84 -3.49
CA PHE A 104 14.58 16.86 -3.87
C PHE A 104 14.01 15.81 -4.84
N LEU A 105 13.49 16.29 -5.96
CA LEU A 105 12.93 15.50 -7.05
C LEU A 105 14.04 15.04 -7.99
N ASP A 106 15.06 14.37 -7.46
CA ASP A 106 16.23 13.94 -8.22
C ASP A 106 16.73 12.56 -7.73
N GLU A 107 18.02 12.30 -7.85
CA GLU A 107 18.60 11.05 -7.38
C GLU A 107 18.56 10.90 -5.85
N PHE A 108 18.60 12.00 -5.08
CA PHE A 108 18.47 11.94 -3.63
C PHE A 108 17.06 11.48 -3.22
N GLY A 109 16.01 12.02 -3.85
CA GLY A 109 14.64 11.58 -3.62
C GLY A 109 14.45 10.09 -3.96
N ARG A 110 14.92 9.66 -5.13
CA ARG A 110 14.83 8.24 -5.54
C ARG A 110 15.60 7.31 -4.62
N GLU A 111 16.76 7.71 -4.13
CA GLU A 111 17.53 6.92 -3.17
C GLU A 111 16.83 6.84 -1.81
N ALA A 112 16.17 7.91 -1.37
CA ALA A 112 15.37 7.87 -0.14
C ALA A 112 14.22 6.86 -0.25
N TYR A 113 13.51 6.81 -1.38
CA TYR A 113 12.47 5.81 -1.62
C TYR A 113 13.01 4.38 -1.79
N ARG A 114 14.21 4.20 -2.37
CA ARG A 114 14.92 2.90 -2.37
C ARG A 114 15.13 2.40 -0.94
N ARG A 115 15.71 3.25 -0.10
CA ARG A 115 15.97 2.93 1.31
C ARG A 115 14.67 2.66 2.09
N ALA A 116 13.62 3.42 1.79
CA ALA A 116 12.29 3.19 2.36
C ALA A 116 11.70 1.84 1.92
N ALA A 117 11.81 1.49 0.64
CA ALA A 117 11.38 0.19 0.12
C ALA A 117 12.13 -0.98 0.77
N GLU A 118 13.45 -0.85 0.95
CA GLU A 118 14.26 -1.85 1.65
C GLU A 118 13.77 -2.06 3.08
N GLY A 119 13.61 -0.98 3.86
CA GLY A 119 13.10 -1.06 5.23
C GLY A 119 11.68 -1.63 5.29
N TRP A 120 10.81 -1.28 4.34
CA TRP A 120 9.46 -1.82 4.27
C TRP A 120 9.45 -3.32 3.91
N ASN A 121 10.36 -3.75 3.04
CA ASN A 121 10.56 -5.16 2.73
C ASN A 121 11.14 -5.95 3.93
N GLU A 122 12.06 -5.36 4.70
CA GLU A 122 12.54 -5.95 5.96
C GLU A 122 11.39 -6.22 6.94
N LEU A 123 10.46 -5.27 7.10
CA LEU A 123 9.25 -5.47 7.90
C LEU A 123 8.39 -6.62 7.36
N GLY A 124 8.24 -6.72 6.04
CA GLY A 124 7.48 -7.80 5.40
C GLY A 124 8.06 -9.20 5.64
N ASN A 125 9.38 -9.28 5.78
CA ASN A 125 10.11 -10.52 6.04
C ASN A 125 10.30 -10.81 7.54
N ARG A 126 9.90 -9.88 8.41
CA ARG A 126 9.98 -10.06 9.86
C ARG A 126 8.89 -10.98 10.34
N GLU A 127 9.22 -11.85 11.29
CA GLU A 127 8.21 -12.63 12.00
C GLU A 127 7.44 -11.72 12.95
N ILE A 128 6.12 -11.66 12.76
CA ILE A 128 5.20 -10.84 13.53
C ILE A 128 4.22 -11.75 14.26
N GLN A 129 4.15 -11.59 15.57
CA GLN A 129 3.09 -12.21 16.37
C GLN A 129 1.80 -11.39 16.26
N THR A 130 0.75 -12.03 15.76
CA THR A 130 -0.61 -11.46 15.71
C THR A 130 -1.24 -11.37 17.11
N PRO A 131 -2.32 -10.60 17.31
CA PRO A 131 -3.02 -10.54 18.59
C PRO A 131 -3.54 -11.89 19.12
N VAL A 132 -3.80 -12.84 18.21
CA VAL A 132 -4.26 -14.20 18.54
C VAL A 132 -3.10 -15.19 18.76
N GLY A 133 -1.84 -14.72 18.74
CA GLY A 133 -0.67 -15.52 19.07
C GLY A 133 -0.04 -16.27 17.89
N ILE A 134 -0.57 -16.13 16.68
CA ILE A 134 -0.02 -16.74 15.46
C ILE A 134 1.17 -15.90 14.98
N SER A 135 2.30 -16.54 14.74
CA SER A 135 3.49 -15.92 14.15
C SER A 135 3.49 -16.05 12.62
N VAL A 136 3.64 -14.93 11.92
CA VAL A 136 3.61 -14.88 10.45
C VAL A 136 4.61 -13.88 9.87
N ARG A 137 4.99 -14.06 8.61
CA ARG A 137 5.66 -13.04 7.80
C ARG A 137 4.70 -12.54 6.73
N MET A 138 4.59 -11.23 6.56
CA MET A 138 3.64 -10.64 5.61
C MET A 138 3.96 -11.04 4.15
N ASN A 139 5.23 -11.21 3.81
CA ASN A 139 5.65 -11.61 2.47
C ASN A 139 5.41 -13.10 2.14
N ASP A 140 5.04 -13.94 3.11
CA ASP A 140 4.86 -15.38 2.91
C ASP A 140 3.44 -15.78 2.44
N ILE A 141 2.54 -14.83 2.20
CA ILE A 141 1.14 -15.10 1.79
C ILE A 141 1.07 -16.05 0.59
N GLU A 142 1.81 -15.77 -0.48
CA GLU A 142 1.77 -16.61 -1.68
C GLU A 142 2.43 -17.97 -1.46
N ILE A 143 3.39 -18.09 -0.53
CA ILE A 143 3.96 -19.37 -0.12
C ILE A 143 2.88 -20.21 0.58
N HIS A 144 2.15 -19.61 1.52
CA HIS A 144 1.09 -20.27 2.25
C HIS A 144 -0.07 -20.67 1.33
N ARG A 145 -0.56 -19.75 0.49
CA ARG A 145 -1.63 -20.02 -0.48
C ARG A 145 -1.24 -21.09 -1.50
N ARG A 146 0.02 -21.13 -1.94
CA ARG A 146 0.53 -22.20 -2.80
C ARG A 146 0.50 -23.54 -2.07
N ALA A 147 0.99 -23.60 -0.83
CA ALA A 147 0.96 -24.82 -0.04
C ALA A 147 -0.47 -25.35 0.17
N VAL A 148 -1.46 -24.47 0.39
CA VAL A 148 -2.89 -24.87 0.44
C VAL A 148 -3.31 -25.58 -0.85
N ARG A 149 -2.97 -25.01 -2.01
CA ARG A 149 -3.28 -25.63 -3.32
C ARG A 149 -2.56 -26.95 -3.51
N ASP A 150 -1.28 -27.02 -3.12
CA ASP A 150 -0.46 -28.23 -3.25
C ASP A 150 -1.02 -29.37 -2.40
N TYR A 151 -1.35 -29.12 -1.12
CA TYR A 151 -1.98 -30.13 -0.27
C TYR A 151 -3.34 -30.59 -0.78
N ARG A 152 -4.14 -29.67 -1.34
CA ARG A 152 -5.41 -30.04 -1.99
C ARG A 152 -5.18 -30.94 -3.20
N ASN A 153 -4.21 -30.61 -4.05
CA ASN A 153 -3.86 -31.43 -5.20
C ASN A 153 -3.38 -32.82 -4.77
N ASP A 154 -2.59 -32.90 -3.70
CA ASP A 154 -2.14 -34.18 -3.13
C ASP A 154 -3.31 -35.02 -2.60
N ILE A 155 -4.31 -34.40 -1.95
CA ILE A 155 -5.54 -35.09 -1.53
C ILE A 155 -6.28 -35.64 -2.76
N VAL A 156 -6.52 -34.81 -3.78
CA VAL A 156 -7.21 -35.23 -5.01
C VAL A 156 -6.46 -36.37 -5.71
N ALA A 157 -5.13 -36.31 -5.74
CA ALA A 157 -4.28 -37.32 -6.39
C ALA A 157 -4.36 -38.71 -5.71
N MET A 158 -4.78 -38.81 -4.44
CA MET A 158 -4.95 -40.10 -3.77
C MET A 158 -6.10 -40.92 -4.36
N ALA A 159 -7.17 -40.26 -4.80
CA ALA A 159 -8.30 -40.92 -5.44
C ALA A 159 -8.98 -39.99 -6.47
N PRO A 160 -8.37 -39.78 -7.66
CA PRO A 160 -8.87 -38.83 -8.65
C PRO A 160 -10.30 -39.11 -9.11
N ALA A 161 -10.67 -40.39 -9.20
CA ALA A 161 -12.01 -40.81 -9.61
C ALA A 161 -13.11 -40.32 -8.66
N ILE A 162 -12.83 -40.21 -7.35
CA ILE A 162 -13.78 -39.67 -6.36
C ILE A 162 -14.02 -38.19 -6.61
N TYR A 163 -12.96 -37.43 -6.90
CA TYR A 163 -13.08 -36.01 -7.22
C TYR A 163 -13.88 -35.80 -8.52
N GLU A 164 -13.59 -36.58 -9.57
CA GLU A 164 -14.34 -36.53 -10.83
C GLU A 164 -15.83 -36.87 -10.65
N GLU A 165 -16.14 -37.86 -9.81
CA GLU A 165 -17.52 -38.22 -9.48
C GLU A 165 -18.26 -37.06 -8.80
N ILE A 166 -17.67 -36.46 -7.75
CA ILE A 166 -18.25 -35.31 -7.06
C ILE A 166 -18.45 -34.14 -8.04
N GLN A 167 -17.45 -33.85 -8.88
CA GLN A 167 -17.52 -32.78 -9.87
C GLN A 167 -18.70 -32.98 -10.83
N LEU A 168 -18.87 -34.19 -11.38
CA LEU A 168 -20.00 -34.52 -12.26
C LEU A 168 -21.36 -34.44 -11.54
N GLU A 169 -21.42 -34.77 -10.24
CA GLU A 169 -22.63 -34.58 -9.44
C GLU A 169 -22.98 -33.09 -9.27
N ARG A 170 -21.99 -32.23 -8.98
CA ARG A 170 -22.19 -30.78 -8.82
C ARG A 170 -22.58 -30.11 -10.14
N GLU A 171 -21.96 -30.49 -11.24
CA GLU A 171 -22.28 -29.94 -12.57
C GLU A 171 -23.73 -30.20 -12.99
N LYS A 172 -24.30 -31.36 -12.59
CA LYS A 172 -25.72 -31.68 -12.82
C LYS A 172 -26.68 -30.82 -12.00
N GLN A 173 -26.22 -30.19 -10.92
CA GLN A 173 -27.03 -29.30 -10.09
C GLN A 173 -27.10 -27.87 -10.63
N LEU A 174 -26.27 -27.54 -11.63
CA LEU A 174 -26.31 -26.24 -12.27
C LEU A 174 -27.53 -26.11 -13.19
N THR A 175 -28.23 -24.99 -13.05
CA THR A 175 -29.27 -24.60 -13.99
C THR A 175 -28.66 -24.18 -15.32
N LYS A 176 -29.48 -24.18 -16.38
CA LYS A 176 -29.03 -23.73 -17.70
C LYS A 176 -28.50 -22.30 -17.69
N ASN A 177 -29.14 -21.40 -16.96
CA ASN A 177 -28.74 -20.00 -16.85
C ASN A 177 -27.38 -19.85 -16.14
N GLU A 178 -27.14 -20.64 -15.09
CA GLU A 178 -25.86 -20.68 -14.38
C GLU A 178 -24.71 -21.18 -15.28
N GLN A 179 -24.96 -22.22 -16.08
CA GLN A 179 -23.99 -22.73 -17.05
C GLN A 179 -23.67 -21.69 -18.14
N GLU A 180 -24.71 -21.05 -18.70
CA GLU A 180 -24.55 -19.99 -19.70
C GLU A 180 -23.79 -18.78 -19.14
N ALA A 181 -24.07 -18.38 -17.89
CA ALA A 181 -23.38 -17.29 -17.21
C ALA A 181 -21.89 -17.60 -16.95
N MET A 182 -21.57 -18.84 -16.55
CA MET A 182 -20.19 -19.29 -16.34
C MET A 182 -19.37 -19.33 -17.64
N ALA A 183 -20.00 -19.67 -18.77
CA ALA A 183 -19.35 -19.70 -20.08
C ALA A 183 -18.97 -18.31 -20.61
N LEU A 184 -19.61 -17.25 -20.12
CA LEU A 184 -19.30 -15.88 -20.51
C LEU A 184 -18.06 -15.34 -19.77
N PRO A 185 -17.15 -14.61 -20.44
CA PRO A 185 -16.07 -13.88 -19.77
C PRO A 185 -16.63 -12.91 -18.72
N ALA A 186 -15.97 -12.80 -17.56
CA ALA A 186 -16.45 -11.99 -16.44
C ALA A 186 -16.76 -10.53 -16.80
N ALA A 187 -15.98 -9.94 -17.70
CA ALA A 187 -16.17 -8.57 -18.21
C ALA A 187 -17.42 -8.39 -19.09
N MET A 188 -17.97 -9.47 -19.64
CA MET A 188 -19.15 -9.47 -20.53
C MET A 188 -20.45 -9.86 -19.80
N ARG A 189 -20.38 -10.22 -18.52
CA ARG A 189 -21.55 -10.63 -17.73
C ARG A 189 -22.37 -9.40 -17.33
N SER A 190 -23.69 -9.47 -17.53
CA SER A 190 -24.64 -8.56 -16.87
C SER A 190 -24.62 -8.76 -15.35
N MET A 191 -25.26 -7.87 -14.59
CA MET A 191 -25.37 -8.01 -13.13
C MET A 191 -26.05 -9.32 -12.72
N ASP A 192 -27.13 -9.70 -13.40
CA ASP A 192 -27.84 -10.95 -13.12
C ASP A 192 -27.00 -12.18 -13.48
N GLN A 193 -26.27 -12.12 -14.60
CA GLN A 193 -25.35 -13.20 -15.01
C GLN A 193 -24.16 -13.30 -14.06
N ARG A 194 -23.68 -12.19 -13.49
CA ARG A 194 -22.62 -12.22 -12.49
C ARG A 194 -23.10 -12.97 -11.24
N ARG A 195 -24.28 -12.63 -10.74
CA ARG A 195 -24.91 -13.35 -9.62
C ARG A 195 -25.08 -14.85 -9.92
N GLN A 196 -25.58 -15.19 -11.10
CA GLN A 196 -25.73 -16.59 -11.52
C GLN A 196 -24.39 -17.33 -11.60
N ALA A 197 -23.33 -16.66 -12.08
CA ALA A 197 -21.99 -17.26 -12.12
C ALA A 197 -21.43 -17.45 -10.70
N ASP A 198 -21.67 -16.52 -9.78
CA ASP A 198 -21.25 -16.63 -8.38
C ASP A 198 -22.00 -17.76 -7.66
N ASP A 199 -23.32 -17.87 -7.87
CA ASP A 199 -24.15 -18.97 -7.37
C ASP A 199 -23.67 -20.33 -7.91
N ALA A 200 -23.30 -20.37 -9.20
CA ALA A 200 -22.73 -21.57 -9.83
C ALA A 200 -21.36 -21.94 -9.25
N ALA A 201 -20.48 -20.96 -9.06
CA ALA A 201 -19.15 -21.17 -8.49
C ALA A 201 -19.24 -21.75 -7.07
N PHE A 202 -20.18 -21.25 -6.25
CA PHE A 202 -20.44 -21.78 -4.92
C PHE A 202 -20.94 -23.25 -4.97
N LYS A 203 -21.82 -23.59 -5.90
CA LYS A 203 -22.30 -24.98 -6.07
C LYS A 203 -21.20 -25.95 -6.51
N LEU A 204 -20.25 -25.47 -7.32
CA LEU A 204 -19.11 -26.23 -7.83
C LEU A 204 -17.94 -26.32 -6.84
N GLU A 205 -17.98 -25.59 -5.72
CA GLU A 205 -16.95 -25.68 -4.70
C GLU A 205 -17.00 -27.05 -4.01
N ILE A 206 -15.91 -27.81 -4.13
CA ILE A 206 -15.74 -29.13 -3.51
C ILE A 206 -14.77 -28.98 -2.33
N THR A 207 -15.16 -29.33 -1.11
CA THR A 207 -14.25 -29.20 0.05
C THR A 207 -13.32 -30.41 0.19
N ASN A 208 -12.23 -30.26 0.97
CA ASN A 208 -11.35 -31.39 1.25
C ASN A 208 -12.08 -32.45 2.08
N GLU A 209 -12.94 -32.03 3.00
CA GLU A 209 -13.75 -32.89 3.87
C GLU A 209 -14.69 -33.78 3.05
N GLU A 210 -15.37 -33.21 2.04
CA GLU A 210 -16.28 -33.96 1.16
C GLU A 210 -15.54 -35.04 0.36
N ILE A 211 -14.34 -34.72 -0.15
CA ILE A 211 -13.50 -35.69 -0.87
C ILE A 211 -13.10 -36.83 0.09
N ILE A 212 -12.60 -36.48 1.28
CA ILE A 212 -12.09 -37.42 2.28
C ILE A 212 -13.19 -38.33 2.82
N GLU A 213 -14.42 -37.85 2.97
CA GLU A 213 -15.55 -38.67 3.45
C GLU A 213 -15.79 -39.89 2.56
N ARG A 214 -15.62 -39.71 1.24
CA ARG A 214 -15.79 -40.77 0.23
C ARG A 214 -14.57 -41.68 0.07
N PHE A 215 -13.43 -41.35 0.69
CA PHE A 215 -12.23 -42.18 0.61
C PHE A 215 -12.43 -43.53 1.30
N SER A 216 -11.65 -44.53 0.90
CA SER A 216 -11.54 -45.77 1.64
C SER A 216 -10.85 -45.53 3.00
N ASP A 217 -11.12 -46.39 3.99
CA ASP A 217 -10.67 -46.19 5.36
C ASP A 217 -9.14 -46.21 5.52
N ASP A 218 -8.40 -46.79 4.56
CA ASP A 218 -6.94 -46.78 4.51
C ASP A 218 -6.36 -45.44 4.03
N LEU A 219 -7.08 -44.69 3.17
CA LEU A 219 -6.62 -43.39 2.65
C LEU A 219 -6.99 -42.23 3.56
N LYS A 220 -8.10 -42.35 4.31
CA LYS A 220 -8.63 -41.28 5.18
C LYS A 220 -7.59 -40.69 6.15
N PRO A 221 -6.79 -41.47 6.90
CA PRO A 221 -5.87 -40.89 7.89
C PRO A 221 -4.85 -39.94 7.26
N ARG A 222 -4.26 -40.32 6.12
CA ARG A 222 -3.27 -39.50 5.42
C ARG A 222 -3.92 -38.27 4.78
N ALA A 223 -5.10 -38.42 4.20
CA ALA A 223 -5.81 -37.30 3.59
C ALA A 223 -6.27 -36.26 4.65
N MET A 224 -6.72 -36.72 5.82
CA MET A 224 -7.03 -35.86 6.96
C MET A 224 -5.82 -35.08 7.47
N GLU A 225 -4.63 -35.70 7.50
CA GLU A 225 -3.39 -35.01 7.85
C GLU A 225 -3.07 -33.88 6.86
N LEU A 226 -3.17 -34.14 5.56
CA LEU A 226 -2.98 -33.12 4.53
C LEU A 226 -4.02 -32.00 4.60
N ALA A 227 -5.28 -32.33 4.88
CA ALA A 227 -6.32 -31.33 5.05
C ALA A 227 -6.05 -30.44 6.27
N ALA A 228 -5.57 -31.02 7.38
CA ALA A 228 -5.16 -30.26 8.56
C ALA A 228 -3.95 -29.35 8.30
N GLU A 229 -2.98 -29.80 7.49
CA GLU A 229 -1.88 -28.94 7.02
C GLU A 229 -2.38 -27.80 6.12
N ALA A 230 -3.28 -28.09 5.18
CA ALA A 230 -3.89 -27.07 4.32
C ALA A 230 -4.62 -26.00 5.16
N SER A 231 -5.43 -26.41 6.12
CA SER A 231 -6.13 -25.49 7.03
C SER A 231 -5.16 -24.62 7.82
N ARG A 232 -4.06 -25.18 8.34
CA ARG A 232 -3.01 -24.40 9.02
C ARG A 232 -2.33 -23.40 8.09
N LYS A 233 -2.02 -23.78 6.84
CA LYS A 233 -1.43 -22.83 5.88
C LYS A 233 -2.41 -21.72 5.51
N LEU A 234 -3.70 -22.02 5.38
CA LEU A 234 -4.72 -21.01 5.12
C LEU A 234 -4.84 -20.01 6.30
N GLU A 235 -4.80 -20.50 7.53
CA GLU A 235 -4.79 -19.66 8.73
C GLU A 235 -3.58 -18.70 8.74
N LEU A 236 -2.39 -19.19 8.39
CA LEU A 236 -1.18 -18.35 8.26
C LEU A 236 -1.31 -17.30 7.13
N ALA A 237 -1.91 -17.66 5.99
CA ALA A 237 -2.17 -16.71 4.90
C ALA A 237 -3.09 -15.57 5.36
N TYR A 238 -4.21 -15.89 6.02
CA TYR A 238 -5.13 -14.88 6.55
C TYR A 238 -4.50 -14.01 7.63
N ALA A 239 -3.72 -14.59 8.53
CA ALA A 239 -2.98 -13.83 9.55
C ALA A 239 -1.98 -12.85 8.91
N ALA A 240 -1.27 -13.27 7.86
CA ALA A 240 -0.35 -12.40 7.13
C ALA A 240 -1.08 -11.29 6.35
N GLU A 241 -2.23 -11.59 5.74
CA GLU A 241 -3.11 -10.60 5.08
C GLU A 241 -3.65 -9.56 6.06
N TYR A 242 -4.10 -10.01 7.24
CA TYR A 242 -4.54 -9.13 8.32
C TYR A 242 -3.43 -8.15 8.73
N CYS A 243 -2.19 -8.63 8.88
CA CYS A 243 -1.05 -7.77 9.15
C CYS A 243 -0.80 -6.76 8.02
N ARG A 244 -0.82 -7.17 6.74
CA ARG A 244 -0.65 -6.26 5.60
C ARG A 244 -1.72 -5.16 5.60
N GLY A 245 -2.98 -5.53 5.81
CA GLY A 245 -4.09 -4.58 5.87
C GLY A 245 -3.95 -3.58 7.03
N THR A 246 -3.51 -4.03 8.21
CA THR A 246 -3.39 -3.18 9.41
C THR A 246 -2.44 -2.00 9.23
N VAL A 247 -1.38 -2.16 8.43
CA VAL A 247 -0.34 -1.13 8.25
C VAL A 247 -0.34 -0.53 6.84
N ASN A 248 -1.35 -0.86 6.04
CA ASN A 248 -1.43 -0.51 4.61
C ASN A 248 -0.13 -0.87 3.85
N TYR A 249 0.31 -2.12 4.04
CA TYR A 249 1.61 -2.61 3.55
C TYR A 249 1.75 -2.46 2.04
N ASP A 250 0.69 -2.72 1.30
CA ASP A 250 0.72 -2.83 -0.17
C ASP A 250 0.81 -1.48 -0.84
N TYR A 251 0.06 -0.53 -0.31
CA TYR A 251 0.15 0.87 -0.68
C TYR A 251 1.57 1.41 -0.48
N PHE A 252 2.13 1.29 0.73
CA PHE A 252 3.46 1.83 0.99
C PHE A 252 4.56 1.13 0.19
N LYS A 253 4.42 -0.17 -0.04
CA LYS A 253 5.31 -0.92 -0.93
C LYS A 253 5.24 -0.37 -2.35
N MET A 254 4.03 -0.23 -2.90
CA MET A 254 3.82 0.28 -4.26
C MET A 254 4.30 1.72 -4.41
N ARG A 255 3.97 2.62 -3.47
CA ARG A 255 4.44 4.01 -3.48
C ARG A 255 5.96 4.07 -3.55
N CYS A 256 6.65 3.31 -2.68
CA CYS A 256 8.11 3.30 -2.70
C CYS A 256 8.67 2.73 -4.00
N GLU A 257 8.05 1.71 -4.60
CA GLU A 257 8.47 1.15 -5.89
C GLU A 257 8.28 2.14 -7.05
N VAL A 258 7.18 2.89 -7.06
CA VAL A 258 6.86 3.85 -8.13
C VAL A 258 7.74 5.10 -8.04
N GLU A 259 7.92 5.68 -6.85
CA GLU A 259 8.69 6.92 -6.70
C GLU A 259 10.20 6.75 -6.92
N GLN A 260 10.69 5.50 -7.02
CA GLN A 260 12.03 5.19 -7.50
C GLN A 260 12.18 5.33 -9.01
N LEU A 261 11.09 5.36 -9.77
CA LEU A 261 11.14 5.46 -11.22
C LEU A 261 11.49 6.89 -11.62
N LYS A 262 12.43 7.03 -12.58
CA LYS A 262 12.71 8.32 -13.20
C LYS A 262 11.44 8.97 -13.77
N LEU A 263 10.53 8.16 -14.33
CA LEU A 263 9.24 8.61 -14.84
C LEU A 263 8.41 9.32 -13.75
N ALA A 264 8.33 8.76 -12.54
CA ALA A 264 7.60 9.36 -11.43
C ALA A 264 8.26 10.67 -10.98
N THR A 265 9.58 10.67 -10.83
CA THR A 265 10.33 11.88 -10.50
C THR A 265 10.14 12.99 -11.57
N ASP A 266 10.24 12.65 -12.85
CA ASP A 266 10.06 13.59 -13.96
C ASP A 266 8.62 14.12 -14.00
N ALA A 267 7.62 13.28 -13.66
CA ALA A 267 6.23 13.68 -13.55
C ALA A 267 6.01 14.69 -12.42
N ARG A 268 6.56 14.43 -11.23
CA ARG A 268 6.54 15.35 -10.08
C ARG A 268 7.20 16.69 -10.41
N GLN A 269 8.36 16.66 -11.05
CA GLN A 269 9.06 17.88 -11.49
C GLN A 269 8.20 18.70 -12.46
N ALA A 270 7.57 18.05 -13.44
CA ALA A 270 6.73 18.71 -14.42
C ALA A 270 5.49 19.36 -13.76
N VAL A 271 4.84 18.68 -12.81
CA VAL A 271 3.72 19.25 -12.04
C VAL A 271 4.19 20.47 -11.24
N ARG A 272 5.26 20.34 -10.45
CA ARG A 272 5.77 21.42 -9.61
C ARG A 272 6.15 22.65 -10.43
N GLN A 273 6.86 22.44 -11.54
CA GLN A 273 7.25 23.52 -12.44
C GLN A 273 6.02 24.19 -13.10
N ALA A 274 5.00 23.40 -13.46
CA ALA A 274 3.76 23.94 -14.02
C ALA A 274 2.98 24.77 -12.99
N ASP A 275 2.89 24.30 -11.74
CA ASP A 275 2.29 25.03 -10.62
C ASP A 275 3.04 26.35 -10.34
N GLU A 276 4.38 26.35 -10.38
CA GLU A 276 5.19 27.58 -10.26
C GLU A 276 4.89 28.57 -11.39
N PHE A 277 4.84 28.10 -12.65
CA PHE A 277 4.47 28.96 -13.79
C PHE A 277 3.05 29.49 -13.67
N PHE A 278 2.11 28.68 -13.18
CA PHE A 278 0.72 29.09 -12.97
C PHE A 278 0.62 30.21 -11.94
N VAL A 279 1.29 30.07 -10.79
CA VAL A 279 1.35 31.10 -9.74
C VAL A 279 2.00 32.39 -10.26
N ASN A 280 2.99 32.29 -11.14
CA ASN A 280 3.67 33.44 -11.76
C ASN A 280 2.91 34.02 -12.98
N ALA A 281 1.70 33.54 -13.26
CA ALA A 281 0.87 33.94 -14.41
C ALA A 281 1.53 33.70 -15.79
N GLU A 282 2.46 32.75 -15.88
CA GLU A 282 3.11 32.31 -17.12
C GLU A 282 2.28 31.17 -17.78
N LEU A 283 1.04 31.49 -18.17
CA LEU A 283 0.01 30.50 -18.54
C LEU A 283 0.42 29.52 -19.65
N GLU A 284 1.09 29.99 -20.71
CA GLU A 284 1.54 29.11 -21.80
C GLU A 284 2.57 28.07 -21.33
N LYS A 285 3.48 28.47 -20.44
CA LYS A 285 4.47 27.56 -19.87
C LYS A 285 3.81 26.60 -18.87
N ALA A 286 2.88 27.09 -18.07
CA ALA A 286 2.11 26.27 -17.14
C ALA A 286 1.32 25.19 -17.88
N ARG A 287 0.58 25.56 -18.95
CA ARG A 287 -0.13 24.61 -19.82
C ARG A 287 0.80 23.52 -20.33
N THR A 288 1.90 23.92 -20.96
CA THR A 288 2.87 22.98 -21.54
C THR A 288 3.42 22.01 -20.48
N GLY A 289 3.72 22.54 -19.28
CA GLY A 289 4.18 21.74 -18.14
C GLY A 289 3.14 20.74 -17.67
N TYR A 290 1.89 21.18 -17.47
CA TYR A 290 0.78 20.32 -17.06
C TYR A 290 0.51 19.22 -18.09
N GLU A 291 0.36 19.55 -19.37
CA GLU A 291 0.10 18.57 -20.43
C GLU A 291 1.20 17.50 -20.49
N ARG A 292 2.46 17.90 -20.34
CA ARG A 292 3.59 16.97 -20.21
C ARG A 292 3.47 16.09 -18.96
N ALA A 293 3.12 16.67 -17.81
CA ALA A 293 2.93 15.92 -16.58
C ALA A 293 1.82 14.86 -16.69
N TRP A 294 0.68 15.22 -17.31
CA TRP A 294 -0.47 14.33 -17.47
C TRP A 294 -0.19 13.12 -18.36
N VAL A 295 0.69 13.27 -19.36
CA VAL A 295 1.17 12.12 -20.15
C VAL A 295 1.92 11.13 -19.26
N MET A 296 2.86 11.61 -18.44
CA MET A 296 3.66 10.75 -17.57
C MET A 296 2.81 10.10 -16.47
N TRP A 297 1.93 10.87 -15.82
CA TRP A 297 1.00 10.32 -14.83
C TRP A 297 0.00 9.32 -15.44
N GLY A 298 -0.43 9.54 -16.68
CA GLY A 298 -1.22 8.56 -17.42
C GLY A 298 -0.49 7.23 -17.58
N GLU A 299 0.77 7.26 -17.99
CA GLU A 299 1.61 6.05 -18.11
C GLU A 299 1.81 5.36 -16.75
N ILE A 300 2.03 6.12 -15.68
CA ILE A 300 2.16 5.59 -14.31
C ILE A 300 0.88 4.87 -13.90
N PHE A 301 -0.30 5.48 -14.07
CA PHE A 301 -1.57 4.85 -13.69
C PHE A 301 -1.99 3.70 -14.60
N GLU A 302 -1.57 3.67 -15.86
CA GLU A 302 -1.75 2.50 -16.72
C GLU A 302 -0.93 1.30 -16.21
N ARG A 303 0.29 1.56 -15.72
CA ARG A 303 1.19 0.52 -15.19
C ARG A 303 0.85 0.12 -13.75
N PHE A 304 0.37 1.07 -12.94
CA PHE A 304 0.08 0.92 -11.51
C PHE A 304 -1.34 1.44 -11.23
N PRO A 305 -2.38 0.73 -11.70
CA PRO A 305 -3.75 1.22 -11.62
C PRO A 305 -4.26 1.40 -10.19
N GLN A 306 -3.69 0.69 -9.21
CA GLN A 306 -4.09 0.81 -7.81
C GLN A 306 -3.79 2.20 -7.23
N LEU A 307 -2.79 2.93 -7.77
CA LEU A 307 -2.45 4.29 -7.32
C LEU A 307 -3.55 5.33 -7.59
N MET A 308 -4.55 5.01 -8.42
CA MET A 308 -5.68 5.93 -8.65
C MET A 308 -6.63 6.01 -7.44
N ASP A 309 -6.65 4.99 -6.58
CA ASP A 309 -7.52 4.94 -5.39
C ASP A 309 -6.83 5.54 -4.15
N ASP A 310 -5.62 6.09 -4.30
CA ASP A 310 -4.68 6.37 -3.23
C ASP A 310 -4.51 7.88 -2.91
N PRO A 311 -3.94 8.25 -1.73
CA PRO A 311 -3.68 9.65 -1.37
C PRO A 311 -2.82 10.45 -2.35
N GLU A 312 -2.01 9.84 -3.21
CA GLU A 312 -1.25 10.55 -4.25
C GLU A 312 -2.18 11.17 -5.30
N ALA A 313 -3.27 10.48 -5.61
CA ALA A 313 -4.30 11.00 -6.50
C ALA A 313 -4.92 12.29 -5.94
N GLU A 314 -5.02 12.42 -4.60
CA GLU A 314 -5.44 13.64 -3.90
C GLU A 314 -4.55 14.84 -4.23
N ILE A 315 -3.23 14.66 -4.14
CA ILE A 315 -2.25 15.72 -4.38
C ILE A 315 -2.35 16.22 -5.83
N LEU A 316 -2.55 15.30 -6.78
CA LEU A 316 -2.73 15.66 -8.18
C LEU A 316 -4.04 16.42 -8.43
N ARG A 317 -5.07 16.28 -7.57
CA ARG A 317 -6.34 17.01 -7.75
C ARG A 317 -6.14 18.51 -7.71
N GLN A 318 -5.31 19.01 -6.80
CA GLN A 318 -5.05 20.44 -6.70
C GLN A 318 -4.42 20.97 -7.99
N SER A 319 -3.41 20.27 -8.53
CA SER A 319 -2.74 20.66 -9.77
C SER A 319 -3.65 20.46 -11.01
N VAL A 320 -4.54 19.46 -11.02
CA VAL A 320 -5.58 19.32 -12.06
C VAL A 320 -6.58 20.47 -11.98
N GLY A 321 -6.99 20.91 -10.79
CA GLY A 321 -7.86 22.07 -10.60
C GLY A 321 -7.20 23.40 -11.02
N ASN A 322 -5.89 23.53 -10.80
CA ASN A 322 -5.11 24.66 -11.33
C ASN A 322 -5.10 24.64 -12.87
N TYR A 323 -4.91 23.46 -13.47
CA TYR A 323 -4.98 23.28 -14.92
C TYR A 323 -6.38 23.60 -15.49
N GLU A 324 -7.45 23.15 -14.84
CA GLU A 324 -8.84 23.52 -15.20
C GLU A 324 -9.04 25.03 -15.16
N SER A 325 -8.56 25.68 -14.09
CA SER A 325 -8.65 27.12 -13.91
C SER A 325 -7.86 27.88 -14.98
N LEU A 326 -6.71 27.35 -15.40
CA LEU A 326 -5.92 27.87 -16.52
C LEU A 326 -6.70 27.79 -17.83
N LEU A 327 -7.28 26.62 -18.15
CA LEU A 327 -8.05 26.43 -19.38
C LEU A 327 -9.26 27.37 -19.43
N ALA A 328 -9.95 27.55 -18.31
CA ALA A 328 -11.09 28.46 -18.21
C ALA A 328 -10.70 29.92 -18.53
N GLN A 329 -9.49 30.37 -18.15
CA GLN A 329 -9.01 31.72 -18.47
C GLN A 329 -8.81 31.95 -19.98
N VAL A 330 -8.59 30.89 -20.74
CA VAL A 330 -8.46 30.93 -22.21
C VAL A 330 -9.72 30.41 -22.93
N GLU A 331 -10.86 30.35 -22.23
CA GLU A 331 -12.15 29.86 -22.74
C GLU A 331 -12.12 28.43 -23.27
N GLU A 332 -11.22 27.60 -22.73
CA GLU A 332 -11.11 26.17 -23.05
C GLU A 332 -11.58 25.28 -21.88
N THR A 333 -11.79 24.00 -22.19
CA THR A 333 -12.19 22.98 -21.20
C THR A 333 -11.29 21.75 -21.34
N ILE A 334 -11.28 20.87 -20.33
CA ILE A 334 -10.45 19.67 -20.37
C ILE A 334 -10.77 18.81 -21.62
N PRO A 335 -9.75 18.47 -22.43
CA PRO A 335 -9.92 17.65 -23.63
C PRO A 335 -10.57 16.28 -23.36
N ALA A 336 -11.40 15.80 -24.28
CA ALA A 336 -12.13 14.53 -24.19
C ALA A 336 -11.21 13.30 -23.93
N ASP A 337 -9.98 13.35 -24.42
CA ASP A 337 -8.94 12.33 -24.32
C ASP A 337 -7.95 12.53 -23.16
N PHE A 338 -8.27 13.43 -22.23
CA PHE A 338 -7.45 13.71 -21.05
C PHE A 338 -7.01 12.46 -20.31
N LYS A 339 -5.69 12.31 -20.13
CA LYS A 339 -5.06 11.09 -19.61
C LYS A 339 -5.52 10.72 -18.20
N LEU A 340 -5.82 11.73 -17.37
CA LEU A 340 -6.30 11.52 -16.00
C LEU A 340 -7.82 11.62 -15.89
N ARG A 341 -8.58 11.44 -16.99
CA ARG A 341 -10.05 11.54 -16.96
C ARG A 341 -10.72 10.54 -16.02
N LYS A 342 -10.13 9.37 -15.81
CA LYS A 342 -10.62 8.40 -14.80
C LYS A 342 -10.55 8.98 -13.39
N LEU A 343 -9.46 9.69 -13.09
CA LEU A 343 -9.25 10.39 -11.82
C LEU A 343 -10.36 11.41 -11.56
N ILE A 344 -10.63 12.28 -12.54
CA ILE A 344 -11.68 13.30 -12.44
C ILE A 344 -13.05 12.66 -12.18
N LYS A 345 -13.41 11.63 -12.96
CA LYS A 345 -14.70 10.94 -12.81
C LYS A 345 -14.85 10.26 -11.46
N MET A 346 -13.78 9.68 -10.95
CA MET A 346 -13.80 9.00 -9.65
C MET A 346 -14.09 10.00 -8.53
N TYR A 347 -13.55 11.21 -8.60
CA TYR A 347 -13.76 12.22 -7.55
C TYR A 347 -14.96 13.13 -7.75
N ASP A 348 -15.46 13.31 -8.97
CA ASP A 348 -16.78 13.94 -9.20
C ASP A 348 -17.92 13.09 -8.61
N LEU A 349 -17.72 11.79 -8.41
CA LEU A 349 -18.63 10.91 -7.67
C LEU A 349 -18.54 11.09 -6.14
N ASP A 350 -17.38 11.52 -5.63
CA ASP A 350 -17.14 11.82 -4.20
C ASP A 350 -17.49 13.26 -3.80
N ARG A 351 -17.74 14.15 -4.78
CA ARG A 351 -18.47 15.39 -4.53
C ARG A 351 -19.88 15.02 -4.11
N LEU A 352 -20.10 14.94 -2.80
CA LEU A 352 -21.43 14.99 -2.24
C LEU A 352 -22.19 16.16 -2.90
N PRO A 353 -23.45 15.98 -3.30
CA PRO A 353 -24.21 17.02 -3.98
C PRO A 353 -24.17 18.30 -3.15
N GLU A 354 -24.09 19.46 -3.83
CA GLU A 354 -24.15 20.77 -3.18
C GLU A 354 -25.29 20.79 -2.15
N GLY A 355 -24.94 20.92 -0.87
CA GLY A 355 -25.90 20.90 0.26
C GLY A 355 -25.79 19.72 1.23
N PHE A 356 -24.84 18.79 1.07
CA PHE A 356 -24.58 17.80 2.13
C PHE A 356 -23.74 18.41 3.25
N ASP A 357 -24.35 18.58 4.43
CA ASP A 357 -23.69 19.02 5.67
C ASP A 357 -23.15 17.80 6.43
N PRO A 358 -21.82 17.56 6.47
CA PRO A 358 -21.24 16.42 7.16
C PRO A 358 -21.19 16.59 8.69
N THR A 359 -21.69 17.70 9.23
CA THR A 359 -21.71 17.97 10.68
C THR A 359 -23.10 17.89 11.32
N GLY A 360 -24.17 17.70 10.52
CA GLY A 360 -25.53 17.62 11.04
C GLY A 360 -25.87 18.83 11.90
N GLY A 361 -25.99 20.01 11.28
CA GLY A 361 -26.28 21.26 11.95
C GLY A 361 -27.39 21.15 12.99
N ALA A 362 -27.02 21.25 14.26
CA ALA A 362 -27.95 21.56 15.33
C ALA A 362 -28.38 23.02 15.15
N ALA A 363 -29.64 23.23 14.75
CA ALA A 363 -30.25 24.54 14.76
C ALA A 363 -30.31 25.10 16.19
N PRO A 364 -30.14 26.42 16.38
CA PRO A 364 -30.16 27.04 17.70
C PRO A 364 -31.59 27.01 18.27
N GLN A 365 -31.71 26.58 19.52
CA GLN A 365 -32.84 26.92 20.40
C GLN A 365 -32.34 27.78 21.56
#